data_AF-A0A935NKS0-F1
#
_entry.id   AF-A0A935NKS0-F1
#
_cell.length_a   1.000
_cell.length_b   1.000
_cell.length_c   1.000
_cell.angle_alpha   90.00
_cell.angle_beta   90.00
_cell.angle_gamma   90.00
#
_symmetry.space_group_name_H-M   'P 1'
#
loop_
_entity.id
_entity.type
_entity.pdbx_description
1 polymer ?
#
loop_
_entity_poly.entity_id
_entity_poly.type
_entity_poly.pdbx_seq_one_letter_code
_entity_poly.pdbx_strand_id
1 'polypeptide(L)'
;MKLNRQQLEKIKETIDFLLNKYDWFADYADDYELKVEDIDEFVDGDYEIPDFYFPGEEDKPEITTEAFLKIADEIPHIKITDNSIIKTKLLRYYIVETTDTYQDQIIRYTHNLKLNLPNDIEINLVKDNFIIGLAAIELDEYDRDYWGTVSPYLAVELKYNSGDKILTAEQELDIVKSFIFEIADSTGIALRFSEIRNPINDYEDLEEEAVGQGQLRELEVYNEGMRLFVSAIQIQEEELKFLNFYKILEHFAPIAVNIEANELMRKKLDAPKVLFEDGDYIRSIFELAKAMREKFNDEDLIKSTFSTCFDFLGIFELLPDSIKTKVKKHLAEKTINYSIDKQKITTAGNMVGKIIYATRNKVVHAKSNYETSGNECEGADIATLNLFMKEACSQTIRWYNRQPNHFKLTII
;
A
#
# COMPACT_ATOMS: atom_id res chain seq x y z
N MET A 1 26.52 22.99 -12.81
CA MET A 1 25.43 23.92 -12.40
C MET A 1 26.11 25.19 -11.95
N LYS A 2 25.67 26.35 -12.43
CA LYS A 2 26.23 27.62 -11.96
C LYS A 2 25.73 27.93 -10.56
N LEU A 3 26.65 28.01 -9.61
CA LEU A 3 26.35 28.31 -8.23
C LEU A 3 26.73 29.75 -7.90
N ASN A 4 25.91 30.38 -7.06
CA ASN A 4 26.27 31.65 -6.46
C ASN A 4 27.12 31.40 -5.19
N ARG A 5 27.76 32.47 -4.70
CA ARG A 5 28.60 32.42 -3.49
C ARG A 5 27.88 31.81 -2.27
N GLN A 6 26.63 32.19 -2.04
CA GLN A 6 25.86 31.69 -0.87
C GLN A 6 25.63 30.18 -0.95
N GLN A 7 25.38 29.64 -2.14
CA GLN A 7 25.23 28.20 -2.35
C GLN A 7 26.54 27.45 -2.11
N LEU A 8 27.67 27.98 -2.58
CA LEU A 8 29.00 27.39 -2.33
C LEU A 8 29.38 27.43 -0.84
N GLU A 9 29.14 28.56 -0.18
CA GLU A 9 29.32 28.69 1.28
C GLU A 9 28.45 27.67 2.03
N LYS A 10 27.20 27.49 1.60
CA LYS A 10 26.29 26.49 2.20
C LYS A 10 26.76 25.05 2.00
N ILE A 11 27.27 24.71 0.80
CA ILE A 11 27.86 23.40 0.54
C ILE A 11 29.04 23.17 1.47
N LYS A 12 29.96 24.14 1.54
CA LYS A 12 31.13 24.07 2.41
C LYS A 12 30.72 23.86 3.88
N GLU A 13 29.82 24.68 4.41
CA GLU A 13 29.32 24.55 5.79
C GLU A 13 28.73 23.16 6.07
N THR A 14 28.05 22.59 5.08
CA THR A 14 27.44 21.26 5.19
C THR A 14 28.50 20.17 5.17
N ILE A 15 29.50 20.27 4.30
CA ILE A 15 30.64 19.34 4.26
C ILE A 15 31.43 19.41 5.58
N ASP A 16 31.76 20.62 6.05
CA ASP A 16 32.43 20.82 7.33
C ASP A 16 31.61 20.19 8.48
N PHE A 17 30.29 20.32 8.46
CA PHE A 17 29.42 19.66 9.43
C PHE A 17 29.53 18.12 9.36
N LEU A 18 29.52 17.55 8.16
CA LEU A 18 29.68 16.09 7.97
C LEU A 18 31.03 15.60 8.49
N LEU A 19 32.13 16.27 8.12
CA LEU A 19 33.49 15.96 8.56
C LEU A 19 33.65 16.03 10.09
N ASN A 20 32.98 16.98 10.73
CA ASN A 20 33.05 17.14 12.19
C ASN A 20 32.15 16.16 12.95
N LYS A 21 31.04 15.71 12.34
CA LYS A 21 30.04 14.88 13.02
C LYS A 21 30.32 13.38 12.85
N TYR A 22 30.83 12.97 11.70
CA TYR A 22 31.00 11.56 11.35
C TYR A 22 32.48 11.26 11.16
N ASP A 23 33.06 10.48 12.09
CA ASP A 23 34.47 10.08 12.06
C ASP A 23 34.87 9.45 10.72
N TRP A 24 33.96 8.70 10.10
CA TRP A 24 34.17 8.09 8.79
C TRP A 24 34.58 9.11 7.72
N PHE A 25 33.88 10.24 7.61
CA PHE A 25 34.23 11.26 6.61
C PHE A 25 35.48 12.06 7.02
N ALA A 26 35.76 12.19 8.31
CA ALA A 26 36.95 12.88 8.81
C ALA A 26 38.24 12.20 8.34
N ASP A 27 38.25 10.87 8.22
CA ASP A 27 39.39 10.10 7.73
C ASP A 27 39.73 10.42 6.25
N TYR A 28 38.79 11.01 5.50
CA TYR A 28 38.93 11.39 4.09
C TYR A 28 38.78 12.91 3.88
N ALA A 29 39.06 13.72 4.91
CA ALA A 29 38.84 15.16 4.86
C ALA A 29 39.54 15.85 3.66
N ASP A 30 40.74 15.40 3.29
CA ASP A 30 41.50 15.94 2.16
C ASP A 30 40.77 15.77 0.81
N ASP A 31 39.91 14.76 0.68
CA ASP A 31 39.14 14.46 -0.53
C ASP A 31 37.83 15.27 -0.61
N TYR A 32 37.38 15.84 0.51
CA TYR A 32 36.09 16.53 0.63
C TYR A 32 36.20 18.04 0.86
N GLU A 33 37.31 18.50 1.42
CA GLU A 33 37.45 19.89 1.86
C GLU A 33 37.35 20.88 0.68
N LEU A 34 36.32 21.74 0.72
CA LEU A 34 36.21 22.90 -0.16
C LEU A 34 36.87 24.11 0.52
N LYS A 35 37.96 24.63 -0.03
CA LYS A 35 38.67 25.77 0.56
C LYS A 35 37.99 27.08 0.19
N VAL A 36 38.19 28.11 1.01
CA VAL A 36 37.61 29.45 0.77
C VAL A 36 38.13 30.05 -0.54
N GLU A 37 39.37 29.74 -0.90
CA GLU A 37 40.02 30.15 -2.15
C GLU A 37 39.31 29.54 -3.37
N ASP A 38 38.80 28.31 -3.24
CA ASP A 38 38.05 27.61 -4.28
C ASP A 38 36.67 28.25 -4.50
N ILE A 39 36.03 28.78 -3.45
CA ILE A 39 34.73 29.45 -3.57
C ILE A 39 34.80 30.60 -4.57
N ASP A 40 35.85 31.42 -4.49
CA ASP A 40 36.04 32.58 -5.37
C ASP A 40 36.29 32.16 -6.83
N GLU A 41 36.87 30.98 -7.07
CA GLU A 41 37.11 30.41 -8.41
C GLU A 41 35.83 29.83 -9.02
N PHE A 42 34.97 29.22 -8.21
CA PHE A 42 33.77 28.54 -8.66
C PHE A 42 32.50 29.41 -8.73
N VAL A 43 32.54 30.67 -8.24
CA VAL A 43 31.40 31.59 -8.40
C VAL A 43 31.08 31.77 -9.88
N ASP A 44 29.82 31.53 -10.27
CA ASP A 44 29.33 31.56 -11.65
C ASP A 44 30.01 30.54 -12.61
N GLY A 45 30.90 29.70 -12.09
CA GLY A 45 31.51 28.54 -12.73
C GLY A 45 30.69 27.26 -12.53
N ASP A 46 31.12 26.18 -13.16
CA ASP A 46 30.53 24.86 -12.94
C ASP A 46 31.23 24.19 -11.76
N TYR A 47 30.47 23.93 -10.69
CA TYR A 47 30.92 23.19 -9.53
C TYR A 47 30.13 21.89 -9.39
N GLU A 48 30.87 20.82 -9.10
CA GLU A 48 30.36 19.49 -8.78
C GLU A 48 30.83 19.15 -7.37
N ILE A 49 29.90 18.69 -6.53
CA ILE A 49 30.23 18.26 -5.17
C ILE A 49 31.15 17.04 -5.20
N PRO A 50 31.99 16.85 -4.18
CA PRO A 50 32.82 15.65 -4.11
C PRO A 50 31.96 14.38 -3.97
N ASP A 51 32.53 13.27 -4.41
CA ASP A 51 31.92 11.95 -4.30
C ASP A 51 32.03 11.42 -2.86
N PHE A 52 30.93 11.35 -2.13
CA PHE A 52 30.95 10.83 -0.76
C PHE A 52 31.03 9.31 -0.73
N TYR A 53 32.05 8.77 -0.08
CA TYR A 53 32.23 7.33 0.11
C TYR A 53 31.59 6.92 1.42
N PHE A 54 30.48 6.20 1.35
CA PHE A 54 29.80 5.66 2.52
C PHE A 54 30.41 4.31 2.92
N PRO A 55 30.47 3.98 4.22
CA PRO A 55 31.07 2.74 4.66
C PRO A 55 30.25 1.54 4.16
N GLY A 56 30.97 0.49 3.73
CA GLY A 56 30.40 -0.77 3.24
C GLY A 56 29.76 -0.69 1.85
N GLU A 57 29.77 0.48 1.19
CA GLU A 57 29.25 0.61 -0.17
C GLU A 57 30.30 0.22 -1.21
N GLU A 58 29.91 -0.60 -2.19
CA GLU A 58 30.76 -0.91 -3.34
C GLU A 58 30.86 0.28 -4.31
N ASP A 59 29.74 1.00 -4.47
CA ASP A 59 29.61 2.17 -5.32
C ASP A 59 29.26 3.44 -4.54
N LYS A 60 29.67 4.58 -5.07
CA LYS A 60 29.33 5.89 -4.49
C LYS A 60 27.83 6.21 -4.71
N PRO A 61 27.09 6.65 -3.69
CA PRO A 61 25.72 7.11 -3.91
C PRO A 61 25.69 8.32 -4.83
N GLU A 62 24.85 8.25 -5.86
CA GLU A 62 24.69 9.35 -6.81
C GLU A 62 23.88 10.49 -6.18
N ILE A 63 24.54 11.60 -5.84
CA ILE A 63 23.89 12.82 -5.41
C ILE A 63 24.36 14.01 -6.26
N THR A 64 23.41 14.73 -6.85
CA THR A 64 23.73 15.94 -7.61
C THR A 64 23.94 17.12 -6.68
N THR A 65 24.74 18.11 -7.10
CA THR A 65 24.91 19.38 -6.40
C THR A 65 23.58 20.05 -6.02
N GLU A 66 22.58 20.00 -6.91
CA GLU A 66 21.25 20.58 -6.65
C GLU A 66 20.50 19.79 -5.55
N ALA A 67 20.58 18.45 -5.58
CA ALA A 67 19.96 17.61 -4.56
C ALA A 67 20.63 17.78 -3.20
N PHE A 68 21.97 17.86 -3.15
CA PHE A 68 22.73 18.12 -1.92
C PHE A 68 22.36 19.45 -1.27
N LEU A 69 22.26 20.53 -2.07
CA LEU A 69 21.80 21.84 -1.59
C LEU A 69 20.39 21.78 -0.98
N LYS A 70 19.49 20.95 -1.54
CA LYS A 70 18.12 20.80 -1.01
C LYS A 70 18.08 20.09 0.34
N ILE A 71 19.02 19.20 0.63
CA ILE A 71 19.09 18.46 1.90
C ILE A 71 20.07 19.06 2.92
N ALA A 72 20.89 20.03 2.52
CA ALA A 72 21.90 20.67 3.37
C ALA A 72 21.34 21.21 4.70
N ASP A 73 20.15 21.83 4.68
CA ASP A 73 19.47 22.31 5.89
C ASP A 73 18.83 21.21 6.74
N GLU A 74 18.62 20.03 6.15
CA GLU A 74 17.96 18.89 6.77
C GLU A 74 18.96 18.04 7.56
N ILE A 75 20.18 17.88 7.05
CA ILE A 75 21.26 17.04 7.62
C ILE A 75 21.52 17.33 9.12
N PRO A 76 21.67 18.59 9.58
CA PRO A 76 21.90 18.85 11.00
C PRO A 76 20.74 18.47 11.92
N HIS A 77 19.55 18.24 11.36
CA HIS A 77 18.31 17.98 12.08
C HIS A 77 17.90 16.52 12.07
N ILE A 78 18.74 15.61 11.55
CA ILE A 78 18.51 14.17 11.56
C ILE A 78 18.26 13.69 12.98
N LYS A 79 17.14 13.00 13.16
CA LYS A 79 16.74 12.32 14.39
C LYS A 79 16.16 10.96 14.05
N ILE A 80 16.63 9.94 14.72
CA ILE A 80 16.22 8.56 14.51
C ILE A 80 15.32 8.14 15.66
N THR A 81 14.21 7.48 15.34
CA THR A 81 13.26 6.92 16.32
C THR A 81 13.12 5.43 16.03
N ASP A 82 13.35 4.60 17.05
CA ASP A 82 13.19 3.13 17.02
C ASP A 82 13.86 2.46 15.81
N ASN A 83 15.02 2.98 15.37
CA ASN A 83 15.78 2.57 14.18
C ASN A 83 14.97 2.50 12.87
N SER A 84 13.72 2.94 12.82
CA SER A 84 12.78 2.69 11.72
C SER A 84 12.22 3.97 11.12
N ILE A 85 12.34 5.08 11.85
CA ILE A 85 11.84 6.38 11.40
C ILE A 85 12.96 7.42 11.52
N ILE A 86 13.30 8.05 10.41
CA ILE A 86 14.22 9.19 10.37
C ILE A 86 13.41 10.47 10.16
N LYS A 87 13.65 11.48 11.00
CA LYS A 87 12.98 12.78 10.92
C LYS A 87 14.02 13.89 10.81
N THR A 88 13.81 14.80 9.88
CA THR A 88 14.57 16.04 9.78
C THR A 88 13.63 17.25 10.00
N LYS A 89 13.99 18.44 9.51
CA LYS A 89 13.12 19.62 9.60
C LYS A 89 11.86 19.45 8.74
N LEU A 90 12.01 19.03 7.49
CA LEU A 90 10.92 18.91 6.51
C LEU A 90 10.79 17.52 5.85
N LEU A 91 11.64 16.56 6.22
CA LEU A 91 11.61 15.21 5.64
C LEU A 91 11.31 14.17 6.72
N ARG A 92 10.59 13.13 6.33
CA ARG A 92 10.35 11.93 7.14
C ARG A 92 10.65 10.71 6.28
N TYR A 93 11.37 9.75 6.83
CA TYR A 93 11.63 8.47 6.20
C TYR A 93 11.09 7.38 7.09
N TYR A 94 10.28 6.49 6.51
CA TYR A 94 9.80 5.27 7.14
C TYR A 94 10.49 4.11 6.44
N ILE A 95 11.37 3.41 7.15
CA ILE A 95 12.11 2.28 6.59
C ILE A 95 11.13 1.14 6.30
N VAL A 96 11.25 0.57 5.10
CA VAL A 96 10.41 -0.52 4.63
C VAL A 96 11.26 -1.59 3.94
N GLU A 97 10.72 -2.80 3.86
CA GLU A 97 11.34 -3.91 3.13
C GLU A 97 10.26 -4.71 2.39
N THR A 98 10.67 -5.44 1.36
CA THR A 98 9.81 -6.38 0.63
C THR A 98 9.78 -7.75 1.33
N THR A 99 9.03 -8.69 0.75
CA THR A 99 8.94 -10.05 1.30
C THR A 99 10.20 -10.87 1.02
N ASP A 100 10.82 -10.65 -0.14
CA ASP A 100 11.96 -11.40 -0.65
C ASP A 100 12.82 -10.52 -1.58
N THR A 101 14.05 -10.96 -1.83
CA THR A 101 15.06 -10.24 -2.62
C THR A 101 14.63 -9.99 -4.06
N TYR A 102 13.88 -10.90 -4.67
CA TYR A 102 13.40 -10.74 -6.04
C TYR A 102 12.39 -9.58 -6.15
N GLN A 103 11.45 -9.50 -5.20
CA GLN A 103 10.54 -8.36 -5.09
C GLN A 103 11.26 -7.05 -4.78
N ASP A 104 12.31 -7.10 -3.95
CA ASP A 104 13.14 -5.93 -3.63
C ASP A 104 13.78 -5.32 -4.88
N GLN A 105 14.37 -6.17 -5.71
CA GLN A 105 14.93 -5.72 -6.98
C GLN A 105 13.85 -5.13 -7.89
N ILE A 106 12.75 -5.83 -8.13
CA ILE A 106 11.68 -5.32 -9.00
C ILE A 106 11.20 -3.94 -8.52
N ILE A 107 10.96 -3.78 -7.22
CA ILE A 107 10.46 -2.50 -6.70
C ILE A 107 11.50 -1.38 -6.83
N ARG A 108 12.79 -1.69 -6.64
CA ARG A 108 13.90 -0.75 -6.82
C ARG A 108 14.08 -0.30 -8.28
N TYR A 109 13.72 -1.13 -9.26
CA TYR A 109 13.76 -0.78 -10.68
C TYR A 109 12.40 -0.30 -11.22
N THR A 110 11.35 -0.33 -10.40
CA THR A 110 10.04 0.22 -10.78
C THR A 110 10.10 1.75 -10.74
N HIS A 111 10.08 2.36 -11.93
CA HIS A 111 10.17 3.82 -12.05
C HIS A 111 8.86 4.50 -11.61
N ASN A 112 8.98 5.64 -10.93
CA ASN A 112 7.89 6.59 -10.61
C ASN A 112 6.87 6.17 -9.56
N LEU A 113 7.31 5.57 -8.44
CA LEU A 113 6.47 5.38 -7.26
C LEU A 113 6.44 6.64 -6.39
N LYS A 114 5.85 7.71 -6.92
CA LYS A 114 5.74 9.03 -6.29
C LYS A 114 4.35 9.60 -6.48
N LEU A 115 3.82 10.27 -5.45
CA LEU A 115 2.56 11.01 -5.51
C LEU A 115 2.71 12.41 -4.88
N ASN A 116 2.00 13.37 -5.45
CA ASN A 116 1.79 14.68 -4.83
C ASN A 116 0.45 14.66 -4.11
N LEU A 117 0.48 14.82 -2.79
CA LEU A 117 -0.69 14.82 -1.93
C LEU A 117 -1.23 16.24 -1.74
N PRO A 118 -2.48 16.40 -1.27
CA PRO A 118 -3.00 17.69 -0.86
C PRO A 118 -2.09 18.39 0.16
N ASN A 119 -2.16 19.72 0.22
CA ASN A 119 -1.34 20.58 1.09
C ASN A 119 0.15 20.67 0.72
N ASP A 120 0.53 20.33 -0.51
CA ASP A 120 1.91 20.36 -0.99
C ASP A 120 2.84 19.42 -0.19
N ILE A 121 2.33 18.23 0.10
CA ILE A 121 3.11 17.13 0.67
C ILE A 121 3.43 16.18 -0.48
N GLU A 122 4.69 15.78 -0.60
CA GLU A 122 5.12 14.77 -1.57
C GLU A 122 5.39 13.46 -0.82
N ILE A 123 4.95 12.35 -1.38
CA ILE A 123 5.28 11.00 -0.90
C ILE A 123 5.98 10.22 -2.00
N ASN A 124 7.07 9.55 -1.66
CA ASN A 124 7.90 8.82 -2.62
C ASN A 124 8.46 7.53 -2.00
N LEU A 125 8.62 6.50 -2.81
CA LEU A 125 9.47 5.37 -2.46
C LEU A 125 10.91 5.69 -2.88
N VAL A 126 11.81 5.80 -1.91
CA VAL A 126 13.22 6.15 -2.15
C VAL A 126 14.13 4.97 -1.83
N LYS A 127 15.16 4.83 -2.65
CA LYS A 127 16.32 3.97 -2.46
C LYS A 127 17.58 4.83 -2.51
N ASP A 128 18.70 4.28 -2.07
CA ASP A 128 20.03 4.88 -2.19
C ASP A 128 20.08 6.32 -1.65
N ASN A 129 19.41 6.56 -0.51
CA ASN A 129 19.17 7.89 0.00
C ASN A 129 20.28 8.36 0.97
N PHE A 130 20.87 9.52 0.68
CA PHE A 130 21.97 10.11 1.45
C PHE A 130 21.65 10.29 2.95
N ILE A 131 20.43 10.75 3.31
CA ILE A 131 20.05 10.96 4.72
C ILE A 131 19.92 9.62 5.45
N ILE A 132 19.43 8.59 4.77
CA ILE A 132 19.36 7.24 5.33
C ILE A 132 20.76 6.70 5.56
N GLY A 133 21.68 6.91 4.61
CA GLY A 133 23.11 6.65 4.76
C GLY A 133 23.69 7.23 6.05
N LEU A 134 23.50 8.53 6.25
CA LEU A 134 23.98 9.21 7.45
C LEU A 134 23.35 8.63 8.72
N ALA A 135 22.05 8.31 8.68
CA ALA A 135 21.36 7.71 9.81
C ALA A 135 21.90 6.32 10.16
N ALA A 136 22.25 5.49 9.17
CA ALA A 136 22.86 4.19 9.39
C ALA A 136 24.27 4.31 10.00
N ILE A 137 25.06 5.31 9.59
CA ILE A 137 26.34 5.63 10.24
C ILE A 137 26.12 6.03 11.71
N GLU A 138 25.11 6.85 12.03
CA GLU A 138 24.81 7.23 13.44
C GLU A 138 24.45 6.03 14.32
N LEU A 139 23.90 4.97 13.73
CA LEU A 139 23.51 3.75 14.43
C LEU A 139 24.62 2.71 14.50
N ASP A 140 25.74 2.90 13.79
CA ASP A 140 26.79 1.89 13.61
C ASP A 140 26.24 0.58 12.99
N GLU A 141 25.21 0.70 12.14
CA GLU A 141 24.53 -0.42 11.47
C GLU A 141 25.05 -0.60 10.05
N TYR A 142 26.30 -1.06 9.96
CA TYR A 142 26.99 -1.42 8.72
C TYR A 142 28.10 -2.44 8.95
N ASP A 143 28.60 -3.02 7.86
CA ASP A 143 29.83 -3.81 7.83
C ASP A 143 30.70 -3.25 6.72
N ARG A 144 31.93 -2.86 7.06
CA ARG A 144 32.84 -2.16 6.14
C ARG A 144 33.15 -2.97 4.88
N ASP A 145 33.09 -4.29 4.97
CA ASP A 145 33.51 -5.19 3.90
C ASP A 145 32.32 -5.82 3.16
N TYR A 146 31.11 -5.76 3.73
CA TYR A 146 29.95 -6.52 3.23
C TYR A 146 28.62 -5.76 3.20
N TRP A 147 28.41 -4.75 4.05
CA TRP A 147 27.10 -4.13 4.24
C TRP A 147 27.16 -2.60 4.24
N GLY A 148 26.69 -2.02 3.15
CA GLY A 148 26.60 -0.59 2.96
C GLY A 148 25.60 0.11 3.88
N THR A 149 25.76 1.43 4.02
CA THR A 149 24.87 2.27 4.84
C THR A 149 23.71 2.88 4.04
N VAL A 150 23.75 2.81 2.72
CA VAL A 150 22.86 3.47 1.76
C VAL A 150 22.09 2.44 0.93
N SER A 151 22.79 1.57 0.21
CA SER A 151 22.19 0.63 -0.75
C SER A 151 21.21 -0.38 -0.14
N PRO A 152 21.40 -0.91 1.10
CA PRO A 152 20.49 -1.93 1.63
C PRO A 152 19.09 -1.41 1.95
N TYR A 153 18.93 -0.09 2.10
CA TYR A 153 17.71 0.47 2.66
C TYR A 153 16.73 0.99 1.61
N LEU A 154 15.46 0.65 1.81
CA LEU A 154 14.32 1.19 1.10
C LEU A 154 13.46 1.98 2.10
N ALA A 155 12.90 3.12 1.68
CA ALA A 155 12.06 3.91 2.57
C ALA A 155 10.92 4.60 1.85
N VAL A 156 9.83 4.85 2.58
CA VAL A 156 8.81 5.80 2.19
C VAL A 156 9.20 7.18 2.71
N GLU A 157 9.51 8.10 1.81
CA GLU A 157 9.80 9.50 2.09
C GLU A 157 8.51 10.33 2.08
N LEU A 158 8.29 11.11 3.14
CA LEU A 158 7.37 12.24 3.14
C LEU A 158 8.17 13.54 3.12
N LYS A 159 7.86 14.40 2.16
CA LYS A 159 8.48 15.70 2.00
C LYS A 159 7.46 16.82 2.15
N TYR A 160 7.75 17.73 3.07
CA TYR A 160 6.93 18.89 3.37
C TYR A 160 7.52 20.16 2.75
N ASN A 161 6.68 20.98 2.13
CA ASN A 161 7.15 22.28 1.61
C ASN A 161 7.30 23.36 2.70
N SER A 162 6.66 23.19 3.87
CA SER A 162 6.74 24.14 4.97
C SER A 162 6.47 23.48 6.33
N GLY A 163 7.09 24.02 7.38
CA GLY A 163 7.06 23.44 8.73
C GLY A 163 5.70 23.53 9.43
N ASP A 164 4.83 24.46 9.03
CA ASP A 164 3.46 24.62 9.53
C ASP A 164 2.50 23.54 9.01
N LYS A 165 2.91 22.78 7.98
CA LYS A 165 2.12 21.71 7.36
C LYS A 165 2.52 20.30 7.80
N ILE A 166 3.49 20.20 8.72
CA ILE A 166 3.93 18.91 9.24
C ILE A 166 2.77 18.24 9.96
N LEU A 167 2.50 16.99 9.56
CA LEU A 167 1.40 16.21 10.12
C LEU A 167 1.76 15.63 11.48
N THR A 168 0.75 15.19 12.21
CA THR A 168 0.97 14.39 13.42
C THR A 168 1.48 12.99 13.05
N ALA A 169 2.17 12.32 13.98
CA ALA A 169 2.73 10.97 13.73
C ALA A 169 1.66 9.95 13.28
N GLU A 170 0.44 10.04 13.82
CA GLU A 170 -0.68 9.17 13.43
C GLU A 170 -1.12 9.43 11.98
N GLN A 171 -1.24 10.70 11.59
CA GLN A 171 -1.60 11.09 10.22
C GLN A 171 -0.50 10.72 9.21
N GLU A 172 0.78 10.91 9.57
CA GLU A 172 1.91 10.46 8.76
C GLU A 172 1.84 8.94 8.53
N LEU A 173 1.64 8.18 9.61
CA LEU A 173 1.57 6.73 9.57
C LEU A 173 0.40 6.23 8.70
N ASP A 174 -0.76 6.85 8.80
CA ASP A 174 -1.93 6.51 7.97
C ASP A 174 -1.65 6.77 6.48
N ILE A 175 -1.02 7.90 6.14
CA ILE A 175 -0.63 8.19 4.75
C ILE A 175 0.38 7.17 4.24
N VAL A 176 1.40 6.84 5.04
CA VAL A 176 2.41 5.84 4.66
C VAL A 176 1.77 4.47 4.45
N LYS A 177 0.85 4.05 5.32
CA LYS A 177 0.12 2.79 5.16
C LYS A 177 -0.77 2.77 3.93
N SER A 178 -1.47 3.87 3.63
CA SER A 178 -2.24 4.02 2.38
C SER A 178 -1.35 3.92 1.15
N PHE A 179 -0.15 4.51 1.20
CA PHE A 179 0.83 4.45 0.12
C PHE A 179 1.37 3.02 -0.09
N ILE A 180 1.71 2.32 0.98
CA ILE A 180 2.10 0.90 0.93
C ILE A 180 0.98 0.04 0.32
N PHE A 181 -0.28 0.30 0.66
CA PHE A 181 -1.42 -0.37 0.03
C PHE A 181 -1.52 -0.08 -1.47
N GLU A 182 -1.37 1.18 -1.88
CA GLU A 182 -1.46 1.56 -3.30
C GLU A 182 -0.33 0.93 -4.12
N ILE A 183 0.88 0.83 -3.56
CA ILE A 183 1.99 0.08 -4.15
C ILE A 183 1.58 -1.40 -4.29
N ALA A 184 1.13 -2.05 -3.22
CA ALA A 184 0.75 -3.48 -3.26
C ALA A 184 -0.37 -3.78 -4.25
N ASP A 185 -1.35 -2.89 -4.37
CA ASP A 185 -2.44 -3.01 -5.32
C ASP A 185 -1.92 -2.87 -6.77
N SER A 186 -1.12 -1.84 -7.03
CA SER A 186 -0.63 -1.48 -8.36
C SER A 186 0.46 -2.41 -8.90
N THR A 187 1.39 -2.84 -8.06
CA THR A 187 2.55 -3.65 -8.47
C THR A 187 2.42 -5.12 -8.10
N GLY A 188 1.56 -5.46 -7.13
CA GLY A 188 1.51 -6.80 -6.55
C GLY A 188 2.64 -7.09 -5.55
N ILE A 189 3.48 -6.09 -5.21
CA ILE A 189 4.56 -6.21 -4.23
C ILE A 189 4.14 -5.56 -2.93
N ALA A 190 4.17 -6.32 -1.84
CA ALA A 190 3.84 -5.80 -0.52
C ALA A 190 5.10 -5.33 0.21
N LEU A 191 5.04 -4.09 0.69
CA LEU A 191 6.03 -3.52 1.60
C LEU A 191 5.59 -3.73 3.05
N ARG A 192 6.55 -3.94 3.94
CA ARG A 192 6.34 -3.94 5.40
C ARG A 192 7.31 -2.97 6.05
N PHE A 193 6.91 -2.40 7.18
CA PHE A 193 7.82 -1.59 7.99
C PHE A 193 9.02 -2.43 8.43
N SER A 194 10.19 -1.82 8.37
CA SER A 194 11.46 -2.42 8.81
C SER A 194 12.24 -1.40 9.63
N GLU A 195 13.47 -1.75 9.94
CA GLU A 195 14.41 -0.96 10.72
C GLU A 195 15.77 -0.94 10.02
N ILE A 196 16.56 0.10 10.26
CA ILE A 196 17.96 0.16 9.91
C ILE A 196 18.67 -0.88 10.78
N ARG A 197 19.16 -1.91 10.12
CA ARG A 197 19.96 -2.98 10.72
C ARG A 197 20.76 -3.67 9.63
N ASN A 198 21.89 -4.24 10.02
CA ASN A 198 22.61 -5.15 9.14
C ASN A 198 21.71 -6.33 8.71
N PRO A 199 21.51 -6.55 7.40
CA PRO A 199 20.70 -7.65 6.90
C PRO A 199 21.35 -9.00 7.26
N ILE A 200 20.52 -10.03 7.44
CA ILE A 200 20.98 -11.39 7.82
C ILE A 200 21.41 -12.21 6.59
N ASN A 201 21.02 -11.78 5.37
CA ASN A 201 21.21 -12.55 4.14
C ASN A 201 21.96 -11.73 3.09
N ASP A 202 22.97 -12.35 2.47
CA ASP A 202 23.67 -11.88 1.26
C ASP A 202 22.67 -11.55 0.13
N TYR A 203 22.75 -10.33 -0.43
CA TYR A 203 22.04 -10.01 -1.67
C TYR A 203 22.70 -10.83 -2.79
N GLU A 204 21.95 -11.75 -3.40
CA GLU A 204 22.38 -12.35 -4.66
C GLU A 204 22.02 -11.41 -5.81
N ASP A 205 23.00 -11.09 -6.65
CA ASP A 205 22.81 -10.37 -7.91
C ASP A 205 21.98 -11.22 -8.87
N LEU A 206 20.67 -11.00 -8.88
CA LEU A 206 19.79 -11.51 -9.94
C LEU A 206 19.78 -10.53 -11.13
N GLU A 207 19.70 -11.07 -12.34
CA GLU A 207 19.71 -10.31 -13.60
C GLU A 207 18.58 -9.27 -13.68
N GLU A 208 18.89 -8.08 -14.21
CA GLU A 208 17.94 -6.99 -14.42
C GLU A 208 16.82 -7.38 -15.40
N GLU A 209 15.67 -7.79 -14.88
CA GLU A 209 14.43 -7.86 -15.66
C GLU A 209 13.57 -6.62 -15.38
N ALA A 210 13.50 -5.72 -16.35
CA ALA A 210 12.61 -4.57 -16.30
C ALA A 210 11.14 -5.02 -16.30
N VAL A 211 10.51 -5.06 -15.13
CA VAL A 211 9.07 -5.35 -15.00
C VAL A 211 8.26 -4.04 -14.97
N GLY A 212 7.10 -4.11 -15.63
CA GLY A 212 6.20 -3.01 -16.01
C GLY A 212 5.98 -1.85 -15.03
N GLN A 213 5.65 -0.71 -15.63
CA GLN A 213 5.27 0.54 -14.96
C GLN A 213 3.91 0.38 -14.23
N GLY A 214 3.94 0.35 -12.90
CA GLY A 214 2.74 0.53 -12.08
C GLY A 214 2.47 2.02 -11.89
N GLN A 215 1.44 2.57 -12.55
CA GLN A 215 1.00 3.93 -12.25
C GLN A 215 0.15 3.93 -10.98
N LEU A 216 0.63 4.62 -9.94
CA LEU A 216 -0.11 4.77 -8.69
C LEU A 216 -1.36 5.63 -8.90
N ARG A 217 -2.46 5.25 -8.24
CA ARG A 217 -3.67 6.07 -8.14
C ARG A 217 -3.54 7.10 -7.02
N GLU A 218 -4.52 8.00 -6.94
CA GLU A 218 -4.63 8.91 -5.79
C GLU A 218 -4.79 8.11 -4.49
N LEU A 219 -4.13 8.59 -3.42
CA LEU A 219 -4.20 7.91 -2.13
C LEU A 219 -5.58 8.02 -1.50
N GLU A 220 -6.07 6.85 -1.11
CA GLU A 220 -7.29 6.66 -0.39
C GLU A 220 -7.05 6.80 1.13
N VAL A 221 -8.06 7.20 1.89
CA VAL A 221 -7.93 7.32 3.36
C VAL A 221 -7.68 5.94 3.96
N TYR A 222 -6.71 5.86 4.86
CA TYR A 222 -6.35 4.61 5.50
C TYR A 222 -7.56 3.98 6.21
N ASN A 223 -7.68 2.66 6.05
CA ASN A 223 -8.61 1.84 6.81
C ASN A 223 -8.02 0.45 7.01
N GLU A 224 -8.61 -0.30 7.94
CA GLU A 224 -8.13 -1.61 8.33
C GLU A 224 -8.09 -2.63 7.18
N GLY A 225 -9.00 -2.50 6.20
CA GLY A 225 -9.01 -3.33 4.99
C GLY A 225 -7.71 -3.21 4.18
N MET A 226 -7.06 -2.05 4.17
CA MET A 226 -5.77 -1.86 3.50
C MET A 226 -4.66 -2.68 4.16
N ARG A 227 -4.64 -2.76 5.50
CA ARG A 227 -3.68 -3.59 6.24
C ARG A 227 -3.86 -5.07 5.92
N LEU A 228 -5.11 -5.54 5.95
CA LEU A 228 -5.46 -6.91 5.61
C LEU A 228 -5.08 -7.25 4.17
N PHE A 229 -5.26 -6.30 3.24
CA PHE A 229 -4.88 -6.46 1.84
C PHE A 229 -3.37 -6.63 1.66
N VAL A 230 -2.57 -5.73 2.23
CA VAL A 230 -1.10 -5.82 2.16
C VAL A 230 -0.63 -7.14 2.76
N SER A 231 -1.21 -7.55 3.89
CA SER A 231 -0.91 -8.85 4.51
C SER A 231 -1.27 -10.04 3.61
N ALA A 232 -2.38 -9.99 2.87
CA ALA A 232 -2.79 -11.07 1.98
C ALA A 232 -1.81 -11.25 0.81
N ILE A 233 -1.29 -10.15 0.26
CA ILE A 233 -0.32 -10.16 -0.86
C ILE A 233 0.99 -10.86 -0.47
N GLN A 234 1.42 -10.75 0.79
CA GLN A 234 2.68 -11.36 1.28
C GLN A 234 2.63 -12.89 1.40
N ILE A 235 1.44 -13.50 1.35
CA ILE A 235 1.28 -14.93 1.58
C ILE A 235 1.64 -15.70 0.32
N GLN A 236 2.55 -16.66 0.42
CA GLN A 236 2.95 -17.48 -0.73
C GLN A 236 2.02 -18.67 -0.98
N GLU A 237 1.45 -19.25 0.08
CA GLU A 237 0.54 -20.40 -0.04
C GLU A 237 -0.85 -19.93 -0.49
N GLU A 238 -1.32 -20.46 -1.62
CA GLU A 238 -2.48 -19.95 -2.34
C GLU A 238 -3.80 -20.11 -1.58
N GLU A 239 -3.98 -21.18 -0.80
CA GLU A 239 -5.19 -21.37 0.00
C GLU A 239 -5.26 -20.37 1.17
N LEU A 240 -4.13 -20.11 1.85
CA LEU A 240 -4.00 -19.11 2.91
C LEU A 240 -4.13 -17.69 2.36
N LYS A 241 -3.60 -17.42 1.16
CA LYS A 241 -3.78 -16.14 0.45
C LYS A 241 -5.27 -15.89 0.19
N PHE A 242 -5.96 -16.90 -0.33
CA PHE A 242 -7.41 -16.86 -0.53
C PHE A 242 -8.17 -16.55 0.77
N LEU A 243 -7.83 -17.22 1.88
CA LEU A 243 -8.46 -16.96 3.18
C LEU A 243 -8.27 -15.52 3.65
N ASN A 244 -7.11 -14.91 3.41
CA ASN A 244 -6.88 -13.53 3.85
C ASN A 244 -7.61 -12.51 2.97
N PHE A 245 -7.74 -12.75 1.65
CA PHE A 245 -8.65 -11.94 0.84
C PHE A 245 -10.12 -12.12 1.23
N TYR A 246 -10.55 -13.36 1.54
CA TYR A 246 -11.91 -13.60 2.01
C TYR A 246 -12.25 -12.78 3.26
N LYS A 247 -11.32 -12.69 4.22
CA LYS A 247 -11.50 -11.89 5.46
C LYS A 247 -11.77 -10.42 5.17
N ILE A 248 -11.23 -9.85 4.08
CA ILE A 248 -11.48 -8.46 3.70
C ILE A 248 -12.95 -8.30 3.28
N LEU A 249 -13.46 -9.21 2.44
CA LEU A 249 -14.88 -9.18 2.06
C LEU A 249 -15.78 -9.41 3.28
N GLU A 250 -15.43 -10.36 4.15
CA GLU A 250 -16.13 -10.66 5.41
C GLU A 250 -16.17 -9.43 6.34
N HIS A 251 -15.08 -8.65 6.41
CA HIS A 251 -14.99 -7.43 7.19
C HIS A 251 -15.96 -6.34 6.69
N PHE A 252 -16.09 -6.15 5.37
CA PHE A 252 -16.94 -5.10 4.80
C PHE A 252 -18.39 -5.53 4.52
N ALA A 253 -18.67 -6.84 4.41
CA ALA A 253 -20.00 -7.36 4.08
C ALA A 253 -21.11 -6.89 5.07
N PRO A 254 -20.93 -6.92 6.40
CA PRO A 254 -21.93 -6.39 7.32
C PRO A 254 -22.23 -4.91 7.12
N ILE A 255 -21.25 -4.12 6.67
CA ILE A 255 -21.43 -2.70 6.38
C ILE A 255 -22.32 -2.53 5.15
N ALA A 256 -22.07 -3.29 4.09
CA ALA A 256 -22.90 -3.27 2.88
C ALA A 256 -24.37 -3.60 3.18
N VAL A 257 -24.61 -4.68 3.96
CA VAL A 257 -25.98 -5.06 4.36
C VAL A 257 -26.63 -4.01 5.25
N ASN A 258 -25.88 -3.39 6.18
CA ASN A 258 -26.41 -2.33 7.03
C ASN A 258 -26.79 -1.07 6.24
N ILE A 259 -25.99 -0.67 5.25
CA ILE A 259 -26.30 0.47 4.37
C ILE A 259 -27.61 0.19 3.61
N GLU A 260 -27.73 -1.00 2.99
CA GLU A 260 -28.95 -1.40 2.27
C GLU A 260 -30.18 -1.42 3.20
N ALA A 261 -30.04 -2.00 4.40
CA ALA A 261 -31.10 -2.10 5.39
C ALA A 261 -31.58 -0.71 5.85
N ASN A 262 -30.64 0.21 6.14
CA ASN A 262 -30.96 1.57 6.55
C ASN A 262 -31.68 2.34 5.45
N GLU A 263 -31.25 2.21 4.20
CA GLU A 263 -31.90 2.87 3.06
C GLU A 263 -33.32 2.34 2.81
N LEU A 264 -33.53 1.02 2.90
CA LEU A 264 -34.85 0.44 2.77
C LEU A 264 -35.78 0.84 3.93
N MET A 265 -35.24 0.92 5.15
CA MET A 265 -35.98 1.37 6.32
C MET A 265 -36.36 2.86 6.20
N ARG A 266 -35.43 3.73 5.75
CA ARG A 266 -35.72 5.15 5.47
C ARG A 266 -36.84 5.30 4.46
N LYS A 267 -36.76 4.58 3.32
CA LYS A 267 -37.83 4.59 2.31
C LYS A 267 -39.18 4.14 2.86
N LYS A 268 -39.20 3.16 3.78
CA LYS A 268 -40.43 2.76 4.47
C LYS A 268 -40.95 3.86 5.39
N LEU A 269 -40.08 4.54 6.14
CA LEU A 269 -40.44 5.62 7.06
C LEU A 269 -40.80 6.94 6.35
N ASP A 270 -40.37 7.14 5.11
CA ASP A 270 -40.79 8.28 4.29
C ASP A 270 -42.19 8.09 3.67
N ALA A 271 -42.83 6.94 3.89
CA ALA A 271 -44.19 6.69 3.45
C ALA A 271 -45.19 7.70 4.06
N PRO A 272 -46.31 8.01 3.37
CA PRO A 272 -47.31 8.93 3.89
C PRO A 272 -47.76 8.57 5.31
N LYS A 273 -47.72 9.56 6.23
CA LYS A 273 -48.07 9.36 7.66
C LYS A 273 -49.44 8.76 7.90
N VAL A 274 -50.38 8.91 6.96
CA VAL A 274 -51.72 8.30 7.01
C VAL A 274 -51.64 6.76 7.09
N LEU A 275 -50.58 6.15 6.56
CA LEU A 275 -50.35 4.71 6.59
C LEU A 275 -49.75 4.22 7.93
N PHE A 276 -49.31 5.11 8.82
CA PHE A 276 -48.58 4.67 10.03
C PHE A 276 -49.51 4.03 11.07
N GLU A 277 -50.79 4.35 11.01
CA GLU A 277 -51.83 3.74 11.85
C GLU A 277 -52.38 2.45 11.23
N ASP A 278 -51.95 2.09 10.01
CA ASP A 278 -52.32 0.86 9.33
C ASP A 278 -51.49 -0.32 9.86
N GLY A 279 -52.18 -1.34 10.38
CA GLY A 279 -51.55 -2.56 10.88
C GLY A 279 -50.73 -3.31 9.82
N ASP A 280 -51.11 -3.22 8.54
CA ASP A 280 -50.36 -3.86 7.45
C ASP A 280 -49.05 -3.11 7.15
N TYR A 281 -49.06 -1.78 7.25
CA TYR A 281 -47.84 -0.98 7.16
C TYR A 281 -46.86 -1.32 8.29
N ILE A 282 -47.36 -1.35 9.53
CA ILE A 282 -46.55 -1.73 10.72
C ILE A 282 -45.99 -3.14 10.54
N ARG A 283 -46.80 -4.12 10.10
CA ARG A 283 -46.34 -5.48 9.82
C ARG A 283 -45.23 -5.49 8.77
N SER A 284 -45.34 -4.68 7.71
CA SER A 284 -44.33 -4.61 6.66
C SER A 284 -42.96 -4.11 7.16
N ILE A 285 -42.92 -3.27 8.21
CA ILE A 285 -41.67 -2.85 8.87
C ILE A 285 -41.03 -4.03 9.60
N PHE A 286 -41.81 -4.82 10.35
CA PHE A 286 -41.31 -6.01 11.04
C PHE A 286 -40.82 -7.08 10.06
N GLU A 287 -41.54 -7.28 8.95
CA GLU A 287 -41.12 -8.19 7.89
C GLU A 287 -39.80 -7.75 7.25
N LEU A 288 -39.64 -6.45 6.97
CA LEU A 288 -38.38 -5.90 6.47
C LEU A 288 -37.23 -6.14 7.46
N ALA A 289 -37.44 -5.84 8.75
CA ALA A 289 -36.43 -6.05 9.78
C ALA A 289 -36.03 -7.53 9.90
N LYS A 290 -37.00 -8.45 9.81
CA LYS A 290 -36.75 -9.89 9.83
C LYS A 290 -35.95 -10.34 8.60
N ALA A 291 -36.36 -9.91 7.41
CA ALA A 291 -35.66 -10.24 6.17
C ALA A 291 -34.21 -9.72 6.16
N MET A 292 -33.97 -8.52 6.71
CA MET A 292 -32.61 -7.99 6.84
C MET A 292 -31.77 -8.78 7.84
N ARG A 293 -32.35 -9.21 8.97
CA ARG A 293 -31.66 -10.09 9.94
C ARG A 293 -31.27 -11.42 9.31
N GLU A 294 -32.09 -11.99 8.44
CA GLU A 294 -31.78 -13.25 7.74
C GLU A 294 -30.54 -13.12 6.83
N LYS A 295 -30.26 -11.93 6.28
CA LYS A 295 -29.04 -11.65 5.47
C LYS A 295 -27.73 -11.63 6.28
N PHE A 296 -27.77 -11.66 7.61
CA PHE A 296 -26.57 -11.66 8.47
C PHE A 296 -25.95 -13.05 8.66
N ASN A 297 -26.33 -14.05 7.86
CA ASN A 297 -25.57 -15.30 7.80
C ASN A 297 -24.35 -15.15 6.88
N ASP A 298 -23.28 -15.90 7.18
CA ASP A 298 -21.98 -15.75 6.51
C ASP A 298 -22.06 -15.90 4.97
N GLU A 299 -22.88 -16.83 4.47
CA GLU A 299 -23.03 -17.04 3.02
C GLU A 299 -23.69 -15.83 2.34
N ASP A 300 -24.78 -15.31 2.92
CA ASP A 300 -25.51 -14.18 2.35
C ASP A 300 -24.79 -12.84 2.54
N LEU A 301 -23.99 -12.71 3.60
CA LEU A 301 -23.06 -11.59 3.77
C LEU A 301 -22.10 -11.51 2.58
N ILE A 302 -21.44 -12.62 2.22
CA ILE A 302 -20.55 -12.64 1.06
C ILE A 302 -21.30 -12.38 -0.25
N LYS A 303 -22.48 -12.96 -0.45
CA LYS A 303 -23.27 -12.66 -1.66
C LYS A 303 -23.61 -11.16 -1.77
N SER A 304 -23.85 -10.48 -0.66
CA SER A 304 -24.18 -9.06 -0.67
C SER A 304 -23.08 -8.19 -1.28
N THR A 305 -21.80 -8.56 -1.09
CA THR A 305 -20.65 -7.78 -1.59
C THR A 305 -20.63 -7.73 -3.12
N PHE A 306 -21.03 -8.81 -3.79
CA PHE A 306 -21.09 -8.90 -5.27
C PHE A 306 -22.07 -7.92 -5.92
N SER A 307 -23.06 -7.48 -5.16
CA SER A 307 -24.08 -6.55 -5.65
C SER A 307 -23.81 -5.09 -5.31
N THR A 308 -22.86 -4.83 -4.39
CA THR A 308 -22.72 -3.52 -3.74
C THR A 308 -21.29 -2.99 -3.70
N CYS A 309 -20.32 -3.84 -3.34
CA CYS A 309 -18.98 -3.39 -2.96
C CYS A 309 -18.01 -3.23 -4.13
N PHE A 310 -18.21 -3.96 -5.22
CA PHE A 310 -17.30 -3.96 -6.37
C PHE A 310 -18.05 -4.23 -7.68
N ASP A 311 -17.42 -3.90 -8.81
CA ASP A 311 -17.97 -4.18 -10.13
C ASP A 311 -17.71 -5.63 -10.54
N PHE A 312 -18.60 -6.53 -10.11
CA PHE A 312 -18.53 -7.96 -10.44
C PHE A 312 -18.42 -8.22 -11.95
N LEU A 313 -19.10 -7.45 -12.80
CA LEU A 313 -19.08 -7.66 -14.24
C LEU A 313 -17.75 -7.25 -14.86
N GLY A 314 -17.19 -6.12 -14.43
CA GLY A 314 -15.89 -5.64 -14.89
C GLY A 314 -14.75 -6.60 -14.58
N ILE A 315 -14.87 -7.37 -13.49
CA ILE A 315 -13.83 -8.30 -13.05
C ILE A 315 -14.17 -9.77 -13.32
N PHE A 316 -15.31 -10.06 -13.95
CA PHE A 316 -15.79 -11.44 -14.17
C PHE A 316 -14.78 -12.31 -14.93
N GLU A 317 -14.05 -11.74 -15.89
CA GLU A 317 -13.09 -12.48 -16.70
C GLU A 317 -11.84 -12.95 -15.92
N LEU A 318 -11.57 -12.35 -14.75
CA LEU A 318 -10.51 -12.79 -13.83
C LEU A 318 -10.85 -14.07 -13.07
N LEU A 319 -12.12 -14.52 -13.08
CA LEU A 319 -12.51 -15.79 -12.47
C LEU A 319 -11.85 -16.98 -13.21
N PRO A 320 -11.58 -18.09 -12.51
CA PRO A 320 -11.19 -19.35 -13.14
C PRO A 320 -12.17 -19.81 -14.22
N ASP A 321 -11.66 -20.40 -15.29
CA ASP A 321 -12.47 -20.86 -16.43
C ASP A 321 -13.54 -21.90 -16.02
N SER A 322 -13.25 -22.71 -15.01
CA SER A 322 -14.20 -23.67 -14.43
C SER A 322 -15.44 -22.97 -13.85
N ILE A 323 -15.24 -21.91 -13.07
CA ILE A 323 -16.31 -21.08 -12.48
C ILE A 323 -17.04 -20.30 -13.57
N LYS A 324 -16.32 -19.66 -14.49
CA LYS A 324 -16.93 -18.92 -15.61
C LYS A 324 -17.84 -19.81 -16.44
N THR A 325 -17.39 -21.03 -16.75
CA THR A 325 -18.16 -22.02 -17.51
C THR A 325 -19.40 -22.46 -16.74
N LYS A 326 -19.29 -22.71 -15.43
CA LYS A 326 -20.42 -23.09 -14.56
C LYS A 326 -21.51 -22.01 -14.54
N VAL A 327 -21.12 -20.73 -14.42
CA VAL A 327 -22.05 -19.59 -14.44
C VAL A 327 -22.70 -19.42 -15.82
N LYS A 328 -21.90 -19.36 -16.90
CA LYS A 328 -22.38 -19.22 -18.29
C LYS A 328 -23.40 -20.31 -18.66
N LYS A 329 -23.10 -21.56 -18.30
CA LYS A 329 -23.99 -22.71 -18.52
C LYS A 329 -25.29 -22.61 -17.74
N HIS A 330 -25.26 -22.20 -16.47
CA HIS A 330 -26.46 -22.07 -15.65
C HIS A 330 -27.40 -20.97 -16.13
N LEU A 331 -26.84 -19.85 -16.60
CA LEU A 331 -27.62 -18.71 -17.11
C LEU A 331 -28.05 -18.84 -18.58
N ALA A 332 -27.54 -19.88 -19.27
CA ALA A 332 -27.65 -20.06 -20.71
C ALA A 332 -27.17 -18.83 -21.51
N GLU A 333 -26.08 -18.20 -21.05
CA GLU A 333 -25.47 -17.03 -21.67
C GLU A 333 -24.05 -17.34 -22.16
N LYS A 334 -23.70 -16.87 -23.36
CA LYS A 334 -22.33 -17.02 -23.89
C LYS A 334 -21.36 -16.01 -23.27
N THR A 335 -21.86 -14.83 -22.96
CA THR A 335 -21.08 -13.69 -22.45
C THR A 335 -21.79 -13.11 -21.24
N ILE A 336 -21.03 -12.84 -20.17
CA ILE A 336 -21.53 -12.18 -18.97
C ILE A 336 -20.99 -10.76 -19.02
N ASN A 337 -21.86 -9.78 -19.25
CA ASN A 337 -21.50 -8.38 -19.38
C ASN A 337 -22.70 -7.48 -19.00
N TYR A 338 -22.56 -6.17 -19.17
CA TYR A 338 -23.60 -5.20 -18.81
C TYR A 338 -24.91 -5.28 -19.63
N SER A 339 -24.94 -6.06 -20.72
CA SER A 339 -26.12 -6.18 -21.57
C SER A 339 -27.11 -7.26 -21.13
N ILE A 340 -26.71 -8.15 -20.22
CA ILE A 340 -27.60 -9.21 -19.71
C ILE A 340 -28.55 -8.66 -18.64
N ASP A 341 -29.68 -9.35 -18.45
CA ASP A 341 -30.71 -8.96 -17.50
C ASP A 341 -30.18 -8.87 -16.05
N LYS A 342 -30.66 -7.87 -15.30
CA LYS A 342 -30.22 -7.59 -13.92
C LYS A 342 -30.45 -8.75 -12.97
N GLN A 343 -31.53 -9.52 -13.15
CA GLN A 343 -31.79 -10.71 -12.33
C GLN A 343 -30.76 -11.80 -12.63
N LYS A 344 -30.35 -11.97 -13.88
CA LYS A 344 -29.27 -12.90 -14.26
C LYS A 344 -27.92 -12.48 -13.68
N ILE A 345 -27.59 -11.18 -13.70
CA ILE A 345 -26.36 -10.65 -13.07
C ILE A 345 -26.37 -10.97 -11.56
N THR A 346 -27.48 -10.69 -10.89
CA THR A 346 -27.65 -11.01 -9.46
C THR A 346 -27.49 -12.50 -9.20
N THR A 347 -28.01 -13.34 -10.09
CA THR A 347 -27.91 -14.80 -9.99
C THR A 347 -26.46 -15.27 -10.17
N ALA A 348 -25.72 -14.73 -11.14
CA ALA A 348 -24.30 -14.99 -11.30
C ALA A 348 -23.51 -14.61 -10.04
N GLY A 349 -23.71 -13.41 -9.51
CA GLY A 349 -23.04 -12.95 -8.29
C GLY A 349 -23.32 -13.88 -7.10
N ASN A 350 -24.58 -14.27 -6.90
CA ASN A 350 -24.97 -15.20 -5.84
C ASN A 350 -24.32 -16.59 -6.01
N MET A 351 -24.20 -17.09 -7.24
CA MET A 351 -23.52 -18.35 -7.53
C MET A 351 -22.04 -18.29 -7.18
N VAL A 352 -21.35 -17.21 -7.59
CA VAL A 352 -19.92 -17.05 -7.31
C VAL A 352 -19.67 -16.83 -5.82
N GLY A 353 -20.50 -16.01 -5.15
CA GLY A 353 -20.44 -15.82 -3.69
C GLY A 353 -20.60 -17.15 -2.93
N LYS A 354 -21.51 -18.03 -3.38
CA LYS A 354 -21.66 -19.37 -2.80
C LYS A 354 -20.43 -20.26 -3.02
N ILE A 355 -19.81 -20.20 -4.20
CA ILE A 355 -18.58 -20.94 -4.49
C ILE A 355 -17.44 -20.48 -3.57
N ILE A 356 -17.27 -19.16 -3.39
CA ILE A 356 -16.25 -18.58 -2.51
C ILE A 356 -16.48 -18.99 -1.05
N TYR A 357 -17.71 -18.89 -0.56
CA TYR A 357 -18.06 -19.34 0.79
C TYR A 357 -17.77 -20.83 1.00
N ALA A 358 -18.19 -21.68 0.06
CA ALA A 358 -17.89 -23.12 0.12
C ALA A 358 -16.38 -23.41 0.09
N THR A 359 -15.64 -22.70 -0.77
CA THR A 359 -14.18 -22.81 -0.87
C THR A 359 -13.51 -22.44 0.45
N ARG A 360 -13.93 -21.36 1.11
CA ARG A 360 -13.44 -20.97 2.43
C ARG A 360 -13.67 -22.06 3.47
N ASN A 361 -14.86 -22.66 3.50
CA ASN A 361 -15.16 -23.74 4.44
C ASN A 361 -14.30 -24.97 4.17
N LYS A 362 -14.06 -25.34 2.91
CA LYS A 362 -13.14 -26.42 2.56
C LYS A 362 -11.72 -26.16 3.06
N VAL A 363 -11.16 -24.97 2.80
CA VAL A 363 -9.79 -24.65 3.21
C VAL A 363 -9.66 -24.64 4.75
N VAL A 364 -10.62 -24.02 5.45
CA VAL A 364 -10.62 -23.96 6.93
C VAL A 364 -10.78 -25.36 7.55
N HIS A 365 -11.60 -26.23 6.95
CA HIS A 365 -11.92 -27.54 7.52
C HIS A 365 -11.19 -28.72 6.85
N ALA A 366 -10.21 -28.48 5.97
CA ALA A 366 -9.43 -29.53 5.29
C ALA A 366 -8.71 -30.50 6.26
N LYS A 367 -8.55 -30.12 7.54
CA LYS A 367 -7.96 -30.95 8.61
C LYS A 367 -8.99 -31.69 9.48
N SER A 368 -10.28 -31.49 9.24
CA SER A 368 -11.40 -32.09 9.97
C SER A 368 -12.27 -32.92 9.00
N ASN A 369 -13.20 -33.74 9.50
CA ASN A 369 -14.12 -34.57 8.69
C ASN A 369 -15.12 -33.75 7.84
N TYR A 370 -14.65 -32.80 7.03
CA TYR A 370 -15.48 -31.94 6.18
C TYR A 370 -15.90 -32.69 4.91
N GLU A 371 -17.20 -32.79 4.70
CA GLU A 371 -17.78 -33.30 3.46
C GLU A 371 -17.90 -32.15 2.45
N THR A 372 -17.28 -32.31 1.28
CA THR A 372 -17.34 -31.32 0.21
C THR A 372 -18.75 -31.26 -0.39
N SER A 373 -19.21 -30.05 -0.66
CA SER A 373 -20.53 -29.78 -1.26
C SER A 373 -20.54 -29.92 -2.78
N GLY A 374 -19.37 -30.03 -3.42
CA GLY A 374 -19.19 -30.04 -4.87
C GLY A 374 -19.31 -28.65 -5.52
N ASN A 375 -19.37 -27.59 -4.71
CA ASN A 375 -19.41 -26.20 -5.17
C ASN A 375 -18.10 -25.45 -4.94
N GLU A 376 -17.13 -26.09 -4.30
CA GLU A 376 -15.83 -25.50 -4.00
C GLU A 376 -15.00 -25.27 -5.26
N CYS A 377 -14.10 -24.30 -5.20
CA CYS A 377 -13.02 -24.15 -6.16
C CYS A 377 -12.02 -25.30 -6.02
N GLU A 378 -11.56 -25.85 -7.15
CA GLU A 378 -10.51 -26.85 -7.17
C GLU A 378 -9.15 -26.21 -6.92
N GLY A 379 -8.20 -26.98 -6.36
CA GLY A 379 -6.90 -26.45 -5.93
C GLY A 379 -6.10 -25.78 -7.05
N ALA A 380 -6.14 -26.35 -8.26
CA ALA A 380 -5.45 -25.81 -9.44
C ALA A 380 -5.97 -24.42 -9.87
N ASP A 381 -7.21 -24.08 -9.52
CA ASP A 381 -7.86 -22.82 -9.89
C ASP A 381 -7.71 -21.74 -8.81
N ILE A 382 -7.20 -22.07 -7.61
CA ILE A 382 -7.13 -21.12 -6.48
C ILE A 382 -6.23 -19.93 -6.79
N ALA A 383 -5.11 -20.14 -7.47
CA ALA A 383 -4.21 -19.05 -7.88
C ALA A 383 -4.92 -18.02 -8.78
N THR A 384 -5.69 -18.49 -9.77
CA THR A 384 -6.50 -17.60 -10.63
C THR A 384 -7.65 -16.96 -9.84
N LEU A 385 -8.27 -17.70 -8.92
CA LEU A 385 -9.28 -17.13 -8.03
C LEU A 385 -8.70 -16.01 -7.15
N ASN A 386 -7.45 -16.11 -6.71
CA ASN A 386 -6.77 -15.06 -5.95
C ASN A 386 -6.59 -13.77 -6.75
N LEU A 387 -6.43 -13.83 -8.08
CA LEU A 387 -6.41 -12.64 -8.93
C LEU A 387 -7.76 -11.91 -8.91
N PHE A 388 -8.86 -12.66 -9.03
CA PHE A 388 -10.22 -12.12 -8.88
C PHE A 388 -10.44 -11.54 -7.48
N MET A 389 -10.02 -12.27 -6.44
CA MET A 389 -10.20 -11.86 -5.05
C MET A 389 -9.40 -10.60 -4.72
N LYS A 390 -8.17 -10.47 -5.23
CA LYS A 390 -7.36 -9.25 -5.13
C LYS A 390 -8.14 -8.04 -5.64
N GLU A 391 -8.62 -8.10 -6.88
CA GLU A 391 -9.34 -6.97 -7.49
C GLU A 391 -10.67 -6.67 -6.77
N ALA A 392 -11.42 -7.72 -6.38
CA ALA A 392 -12.66 -7.56 -5.61
C ALA A 392 -12.43 -6.87 -4.25
N CYS A 393 -11.36 -7.25 -3.53
CA CYS A 393 -10.99 -6.64 -2.26
C CYS A 393 -10.53 -5.19 -2.43
N SER A 394 -9.70 -4.93 -3.44
CA SER A 394 -9.20 -3.60 -3.78
C SER A 394 -10.35 -2.63 -4.08
N GLN A 395 -11.33 -3.05 -4.88
CA GLN A 395 -12.52 -2.26 -5.17
C GLN A 395 -13.43 -2.11 -3.95
N THR A 396 -13.56 -3.14 -3.11
CA THR A 396 -14.35 -3.10 -1.87
C THR A 396 -13.80 -2.06 -0.88
N ILE A 397 -12.48 -2.02 -0.68
CA ILE A 397 -11.81 -1.03 0.19
C ILE A 397 -12.09 0.39 -0.32
N ARG A 398 -11.98 0.62 -1.62
CA ARG A 398 -12.26 1.93 -2.23
C ARG A 398 -13.74 2.29 -2.18
N TRP A 399 -14.63 1.33 -2.38
CA TRP A 399 -16.06 1.52 -2.19
C TRP A 399 -16.38 1.97 -0.77
N TYR A 400 -15.77 1.35 0.24
CA TYR A 400 -15.93 1.74 1.64
C TYR A 400 -15.48 3.18 1.88
N ASN A 401 -14.33 3.57 1.34
CA ASN A 401 -13.81 4.92 1.50
C ASN A 401 -14.68 6.02 0.88
N ARG A 402 -15.43 5.69 -0.19
CA ARG A 402 -16.41 6.60 -0.80
C ARG A 402 -17.72 6.73 -0.01
N GLN A 403 -17.97 5.85 0.97
CA GLN A 403 -19.18 5.95 1.77
C GLN A 403 -19.17 7.21 2.66
N PRO A 404 -20.31 7.88 2.84
CA PRO A 404 -20.47 8.92 3.85
C PRO A 404 -20.01 8.47 5.25
N ASN A 405 -19.41 9.38 6.02
CA ASN A 405 -18.88 9.07 7.36
C ASN A 405 -19.91 8.47 8.33
N HIS A 406 -21.21 8.81 8.18
CA HIS A 406 -22.26 8.25 9.03
C HIS A 406 -22.66 6.81 8.67
N PHE A 407 -22.18 6.29 7.54
CA PHE A 407 -22.30 4.88 7.15
C PHE A 407 -21.02 4.09 7.42
N LYS A 408 -19.88 4.77 7.56
CA LYS A 408 -18.64 4.18 8.05
C LYS A 408 -18.84 3.90 9.54
N LEU A 409 -19.21 2.67 9.87
CA LEU A 409 -19.27 2.23 11.26
C LEU A 409 -17.86 2.37 11.85
N THR A 410 -17.76 2.86 13.09
CA THR A 410 -16.62 2.53 13.94
C THR A 410 -16.72 1.02 14.18
N ILE A 411 -16.02 0.24 13.38
CA ILE A 411 -15.94 -1.20 13.55
C ILE A 411 -15.19 -1.38 14.88
N ILE A 412 -15.92 -1.78 15.92
CA ILE A 412 -15.39 -2.02 17.28
C ILE A 412 -14.57 -3.31 17.28
#